data_AF-A0A9K3PS10-F1
#
_entry.id   AF-A0A9K3PS10-F1
#
_cell.length_a   1.000
_cell.length_b   1.000
_cell.length_c   1.000
_cell.angle_alpha   90.00
_cell.angle_beta   90.00
_cell.angle_gamma   90.00
#
_symmetry.space_group_name_H-M   'P 1'
#
loop_
_entity.id
_entity.type
_entity.pdbx_description
1 polymer ?
#
loop_
_entity_poly.entity_id
_entity_poly.type
_entity_poly.pdbx_seq_one_letter_code
_entity_poly.pdbx_strand_id
1 'polypeptide(L)'
;MLHLLRSKIYTATSHKRWLTSCTYPALICGKCTHKNDVVTLCIGDSIYNRGLRQPEPWWETQYIATFAQLLAHTYPREDILYVHCQFPNEKLEEELTAPLGKNVRKILSVVHAERHYAVLEMDVEQQTILVCDGLTFDLTTWTAHITNISKRTRLIDIYAGTTY
;
A
#
# COMPACT_ATOMS: atom_id res chain seq x y z
N MET A 1 -10.14 6.97 20.84
CA MET A 1 -10.96 6.28 19.82
C MET A 1 -10.12 5.13 19.25
N LEU A 2 -10.13 3.96 19.93
CA LEU A 2 -9.21 2.83 19.68
C LEU A 2 -9.98 1.49 19.80
N HIS A 3 -11.17 1.41 19.18
CA HIS A 3 -12.12 0.30 19.37
C HIS A 3 -12.26 -0.68 18.19
N LEU A 4 -11.28 -0.78 17.29
CA LEU A 4 -11.43 -1.60 16.06
C LEU A 4 -10.23 -2.50 15.73
N LEU A 5 -9.54 -3.05 16.74
CA LEU A 5 -8.54 -4.11 16.51
C LEU A 5 -9.08 -5.43 17.07
N ARG A 6 -9.43 -6.36 16.18
CA ARG A 6 -9.59 -7.77 16.55
C ARG A 6 -8.29 -8.48 16.18
N SER A 7 -7.51 -8.88 17.18
CA SER A 7 -6.27 -9.62 16.96
C SER A 7 -6.58 -11.10 16.66
N LYS A 8 -6.17 -11.56 15.47
CA LYS A 8 -5.76 -12.96 15.29
C LYS A 8 -4.25 -12.93 15.13
N ILE A 9 -3.55 -13.72 15.95
CA ILE A 9 -2.10 -13.86 15.85
C ILE A 9 -1.83 -14.83 14.70
N TYR A 10 -1.28 -14.32 13.61
CA TYR A 10 -0.76 -15.14 12.52
C TYR A 10 0.77 -15.18 12.64
N THR A 11 1.31 -16.36 12.94
CA THR A 11 2.75 -16.63 12.84
C THR A 11 3.05 -17.08 11.42
N ALA A 12 3.51 -16.17 10.58
CA ALA A 12 4.07 -16.51 9.27
C ALA A 12 5.54 -16.92 9.46
N THR A 13 5.83 -18.21 9.40
CA THR A 13 7.20 -18.72 9.28
C THR A 13 7.59 -18.75 7.81
N SER A 14 8.45 -17.83 7.36
CA SER A 14 9.21 -18.04 6.13
C SER A 14 10.67 -17.62 6.28
N HIS A 15 11.50 -18.63 6.07
CA HIS A 15 12.92 -18.69 5.69
C HIS A 15 13.79 -17.41 5.74
N LYS A 16 14.70 -17.42 6.74
CA LYS A 16 16.10 -16.94 6.71
C LYS A 16 16.40 -15.61 5.98
N ARG A 17 16.12 -14.48 6.62
CA ARG A 17 17.07 -13.36 6.76
C ARG A 17 16.56 -12.38 7.83
N TRP A 18 17.17 -12.42 9.02
CA TRP A 18 16.85 -11.63 10.22
C TRP A 18 15.39 -11.79 10.72
N LEU A 19 15.23 -12.37 11.91
CA LEU A 19 13.92 -12.54 12.56
C LEU A 19 13.35 -11.19 12.98
N THR A 20 12.75 -10.46 12.05
CA THR A 20 11.85 -9.35 12.33
C THR A 20 10.49 -9.93 12.71
N SER A 21 10.15 -9.90 14.01
CA SER A 21 8.82 -10.37 14.45
C SER A 21 7.83 -9.22 14.27
N CYS A 22 7.20 -9.14 13.10
CA CYS A 22 5.96 -8.37 12.99
C CYS A 22 4.81 -9.15 13.62
N THR A 23 3.91 -8.44 14.28
CA THR A 23 2.55 -8.93 14.52
C THR A 23 1.65 -8.45 13.38
N TYR A 24 0.68 -9.29 13.01
CA TYR A 24 -0.13 -9.10 11.82
C TYR A 24 -1.63 -8.90 12.12
N PRO A 25 -2.04 -7.82 12.81
CA PRO A 25 -3.45 -7.59 13.07
C PRO A 25 -4.22 -7.21 11.80
N ALA A 26 -5.50 -7.58 11.80
CA ALA A 26 -6.46 -7.21 10.78
C ALA A 26 -7.02 -5.81 11.06
N LEU A 27 -7.00 -4.94 10.05
CA LEU A 27 -7.68 -3.66 10.04
C LEU A 27 -9.05 -3.81 9.38
N ILE A 28 -10.11 -3.68 10.17
CA ILE A 28 -11.49 -3.82 9.70
C ILE A 28 -12.11 -2.42 9.54
N CYS A 29 -12.31 -1.98 8.30
CA CYS A 29 -12.82 -0.65 7.98
C CYS A 29 -13.96 -0.73 6.96
N GLY A 30 -15.18 -0.31 7.34
CA GLY A 30 -16.33 -0.25 6.43
C GLY A 30 -16.34 0.94 5.45
N LYS A 31 -15.39 1.86 5.59
CA LYS A 31 -15.27 3.10 4.77
C LYS A 31 -14.14 3.06 3.74
N CYS A 32 -13.27 2.07 3.82
CA CYS A 32 -12.07 1.96 3.00
C CYS A 32 -12.36 1.15 1.74
N THR A 33 -11.57 1.31 0.66
CA THR A 33 -11.77 0.61 -0.63
C THR A 33 -11.80 -0.91 -0.52
N HIS A 34 -11.17 -1.44 0.52
CA HIS A 34 -11.18 -2.85 0.91
C HIS A 34 -12.50 -3.22 1.60
N LYS A 35 -13.67 -2.82 1.06
CA LYS A 35 -14.98 -3.08 1.70
C LYS A 35 -15.23 -4.55 2.03
N ASN A 36 -14.46 -5.46 1.41
CA ASN A 36 -14.51 -6.90 1.61
C ASN A 36 -13.14 -7.54 1.93
N ASP A 37 -12.07 -6.76 2.11
CA ASP A 37 -10.72 -7.30 2.26
C ASP A 37 -10.13 -6.98 3.63
N VAL A 38 -9.47 -7.97 4.22
CA VAL A 38 -8.82 -7.86 5.52
C VAL A 38 -7.44 -7.27 5.28
N VAL A 39 -7.31 -5.96 5.48
CA VAL A 39 -6.00 -5.32 5.40
C VAL A 39 -5.16 -5.78 6.59
N THR A 40 -4.10 -6.51 6.30
CA THR A 40 -3.16 -6.99 7.32
C THR A 40 -2.09 -5.94 7.56
N LEU A 41 -1.96 -5.48 8.80
CA LEU A 41 -0.94 -4.52 9.22
C LEU A 41 0.30 -5.25 9.74
N CYS A 42 1.50 -4.78 9.46
CA CYS A 42 2.76 -5.23 10.08
C CYS A 42 3.11 -4.26 11.20
N ILE A 43 2.92 -4.69 12.45
CA ILE A 43 3.36 -3.93 13.62
C ILE A 43 4.65 -4.57 14.13
N GLY A 44 5.75 -3.87 13.96
CA GLY A 44 7.06 -4.30 14.43
C GLY A 44 7.08 -4.45 15.96
N ASP A 45 7.51 -5.62 16.43
CA ASP A 45 7.66 -5.88 17.85
C ASP A 45 8.93 -5.22 18.44
N SER A 46 9.25 -5.55 19.69
CA SER A 46 10.45 -5.04 20.36
C SER A 46 11.77 -5.43 19.67
N ILE A 47 11.80 -6.54 18.94
CA ILE A 47 12.98 -7.02 18.20
C ILE A 47 13.13 -6.22 16.91
N TYR A 48 12.03 -6.05 16.15
CA TYR A 48 12.00 -5.19 14.96
C TYR A 48 12.51 -3.78 15.27
N ASN A 49 11.93 -3.17 16.30
CA ASN A 49 12.27 -1.80 16.71
C ASN A 49 13.71 -1.67 17.22
N ARG A 50 14.31 -2.74 17.76
CA ARG A 50 15.72 -2.77 18.13
C ARG A 50 16.63 -2.90 16.91
N GLY A 51 16.21 -3.66 15.89
CA GLY A 51 16.86 -3.73 14.59
C GLY A 51 16.95 -2.36 13.92
N LEU A 52 15.89 -1.55 14.03
CA LEU A 52 15.86 -0.16 13.55
C LEU A 52 16.87 0.80 14.23
N ARG A 53 17.53 0.38 15.31
CA ARG A 53 18.55 1.20 16.00
C ARG A 53 19.98 0.94 15.52
N GLN A 54 20.16 0.00 14.57
CA GLN A 54 21.47 -0.30 13.99
C GLN A 54 21.88 0.78 12.97
N PRO A 55 23.11 0.77 12.42
CA PRO A 55 23.58 1.78 11.46
C PRO A 55 22.99 1.68 10.05
N GLU A 56 22.49 0.51 9.63
CA GLU A 56 21.90 0.27 8.30
C GLU A 56 20.46 -0.35 8.27
N PRO A 57 19.51 0.02 9.14
CA PRO A 57 18.17 -0.51 9.06
C PRO A 57 17.33 0.35 8.11
N TRP A 58 17.01 -0.22 6.95
CA TRP A 58 15.96 0.31 6.09
C TRP A 58 14.61 -0.17 6.60
N TRP A 59 13.60 0.70 6.56
CA TRP A 59 12.23 0.26 6.83
C TRP A 59 11.77 -0.75 5.78
N GLU A 60 11.21 -1.86 6.25
CA GLU A 60 10.63 -2.86 5.38
C GLU A 60 9.32 -2.35 4.76
N THR A 61 9.00 -2.84 3.56
CA THR A 61 7.85 -2.38 2.78
C THR A 61 6.54 -2.55 3.52
N GLN A 62 6.40 -3.64 4.28
CA GLN A 62 5.21 -3.92 5.08
C GLN A 62 5.03 -2.92 6.23
N TYR A 63 6.13 -2.42 6.81
CA TYR A 63 6.08 -1.42 7.87
C TYR A 63 5.66 -0.06 7.30
N ILE A 64 6.25 0.36 6.18
CA ILE A 64 5.85 1.60 5.48
C ILE A 64 4.39 1.54 5.02
N ALA A 65 3.96 0.40 4.47
CA ALA A 65 2.58 0.16 4.09
C ALA A 65 1.62 0.32 5.27
N THR A 66 1.98 -0.23 6.43
CA THR A 66 1.22 -0.12 7.67
C THR A 66 1.11 1.32 8.14
N PHE A 67 2.23 2.04 8.15
CA PHE A 67 2.25 3.45 8.52
C PHE A 67 1.32 4.29 7.63
N ALA A 68 1.44 4.15 6.31
CA ALA A 68 0.61 4.88 5.37
C ALA A 68 -0.88 4.51 5.49
N GLN A 69 -1.18 3.21 5.68
CA GLN A 69 -2.55 2.76 5.90
C GLN A 69 -3.15 3.33 7.20
N LEU A 70 -2.37 3.36 8.28
CA LEU A 70 -2.80 3.94 9.56
C LEU A 70 -3.00 5.45 9.46
N LEU A 71 -2.15 6.17 8.73
CA LEU A 71 -2.34 7.60 8.47
C LEU A 71 -3.65 7.87 7.73
N ALA A 72 -3.91 7.14 6.64
CA ALA A 72 -5.15 7.26 5.87
C ALA A 72 -6.40 6.99 6.73
N HIS A 73 -6.29 6.11 7.73
CA HIS A 73 -7.38 5.83 8.67
C HIS A 73 -7.51 6.85 9.80
N THR A 74 -6.39 7.41 10.27
CA THR A 74 -6.38 8.40 11.36
C THR A 74 -6.88 9.74 10.86
N TYR A 75 -6.56 10.08 9.61
CA TYR A 75 -6.93 11.32 8.95
C TYR A 75 -7.73 11.04 7.67
N PRO A 76 -8.96 10.49 7.80
CA PRO A 76 -9.75 10.10 6.65
C PRO A 76 -10.15 11.34 5.84
N ARG A 77 -10.05 11.22 4.52
CA ARG A 77 -10.43 12.22 3.53
C ARG A 77 -11.41 11.59 2.56
N GLU A 78 -12.50 12.29 2.23
CA GLU A 78 -13.48 11.76 1.26
C GLU A 78 -13.04 11.98 -0.19
N ASP A 79 -12.17 12.97 -0.40
CA ASP A 79 -11.62 13.39 -1.68
C ASP A 79 -10.31 12.67 -2.05
N ILE A 80 -9.69 11.97 -1.10
CA ILE A 80 -8.42 11.28 -1.29
C ILE A 80 -8.56 9.82 -0.89
N LEU A 81 -8.18 8.92 -1.81
CA LEU A 81 -8.13 7.50 -1.56
C LEU A 81 -6.68 7.02 -1.45
N TYR A 82 -6.33 6.36 -0.35
CA TYR A 82 -5.06 5.62 -0.26
C TYR A 82 -5.20 4.20 -0.83
N VAL A 83 -4.30 3.82 -1.74
CA VAL A 83 -4.24 2.48 -2.33
C VAL A 83 -2.87 1.89 -2.07
N HIS A 84 -2.82 0.75 -1.39
CA HIS A 84 -1.57 0.01 -1.22
C HIS A 84 -1.34 -0.93 -2.42
N CYS A 85 -0.13 -0.92 -2.95
CA CYS A 85 0.32 -1.84 -3.99
C CYS A 85 1.69 -2.40 -3.58
N GLN A 86 1.71 -3.59 -2.99
CA GLN A 86 2.97 -4.25 -2.61
C GLN A 86 3.65 -4.88 -3.83
N PHE A 87 2.85 -5.49 -4.72
CA PHE A 87 3.32 -6.30 -5.82
C PHE A 87 2.79 -5.74 -7.14
N PRO A 88 3.50 -4.80 -7.78
CA PRO A 88 2.97 -4.09 -8.96
C PRO A 88 2.68 -5.00 -10.15
N ASN A 89 3.35 -6.14 -10.23
CA ASN A 89 3.17 -7.14 -11.30
C ASN A 89 2.22 -8.28 -10.90
N GLU A 90 1.55 -8.21 -9.75
CA GLU A 90 0.58 -9.23 -9.37
C GLU A 90 -0.60 -9.24 -10.35
N LYS A 91 -1.09 -10.42 -10.68
CA LYS A 91 -2.32 -10.57 -11.44
C LYS A 91 -3.48 -10.20 -10.53
N LEU A 92 -4.21 -9.15 -10.88
CA LEU A 92 -5.39 -8.73 -10.14
C LEU A 92 -6.58 -9.62 -10.50
N GLU A 93 -7.30 -10.04 -9.47
CA GLU A 93 -8.63 -10.64 -9.58
C GLU A 93 -9.70 -9.55 -9.44
N GLU A 94 -10.89 -9.75 -10.01
CA GLU A 94 -11.93 -8.70 -10.02
C GLU A 94 -12.34 -8.27 -8.61
N GLU A 95 -12.32 -9.21 -7.66
CA GLU A 95 -12.64 -9.06 -6.24
C GLU A 95 -11.69 -8.11 -5.51
N LEU A 96 -10.47 -7.96 -6.03
CA LEU A 96 -9.44 -7.04 -5.51
C LEU A 96 -9.53 -5.64 -6.13
N THR A 97 -10.52 -5.41 -6.99
CA THR A 97 -10.77 -4.13 -7.64
C THR A 97 -12.08 -3.51 -7.16
N ALA A 98 -12.11 -2.18 -7.07
CA ALA A 98 -13.32 -1.45 -6.75
C ALA A 98 -13.36 -0.14 -7.55
N PRO A 99 -14.54 0.27 -8.06
CA PRO A 99 -14.68 1.60 -8.64
C PRO A 99 -14.42 2.67 -7.59
N LEU A 100 -13.92 3.83 -8.03
CA LEU A 100 -13.74 4.98 -7.16
C LEU A 100 -15.07 5.43 -6.52
N GLY A 101 -14.97 5.85 -5.26
CA GLY A 101 -16.07 6.53 -4.60
C GLY A 101 -16.41 7.84 -5.31
N LYS A 102 -17.68 8.25 -5.32
CA LYS A 102 -18.17 9.43 -6.04
C LYS A 102 -17.44 10.74 -5.72
N ASN A 103 -16.90 10.87 -4.49
CA ASN A 103 -16.23 12.08 -4.02
C ASN A 103 -14.71 12.04 -4.22
N VAL A 104 -14.14 10.88 -4.58
CA VAL A 104 -12.68 10.72 -4.69
C VAL A 104 -12.17 11.48 -5.91
N ARG A 105 -11.20 12.36 -5.69
CA ARG A 105 -10.53 13.16 -6.73
C ARG A 105 -9.06 12.78 -6.88
N LYS A 106 -8.44 12.31 -5.80
CA LYS A 106 -7.03 11.94 -5.78
C LYS A 106 -6.84 10.53 -5.26
N ILE A 107 -5.86 9.84 -5.82
CA ILE A 107 -5.36 8.57 -5.30
C ILE A 107 -3.93 8.78 -4.80
N LEU A 108 -3.66 8.36 -3.58
CA LEU A 108 -2.31 8.35 -3.00
C LEU A 108 -1.82 6.92 -2.83
N SER A 109 -0.53 6.70 -3.09
CA SER A 109 0.13 5.43 -2.81
C SER A 109 1.59 5.66 -2.40
N VAL A 110 2.08 4.83 -1.49
CA VAL A 110 3.51 4.68 -1.25
C VAL A 110 3.96 3.43 -1.99
N VAL A 111 4.87 3.62 -2.94
CA VAL A 111 5.35 2.58 -3.83
C VAL A 111 6.81 2.25 -3.54
N HIS A 112 7.21 1.03 -3.86
CA HIS A 112 8.56 0.54 -3.63
C HIS A 112 9.09 -0.22 -4.85
N ALA A 113 10.26 0.16 -5.33
CA ALA A 113 10.98 -0.50 -6.41
C ALA A 113 12.49 -0.22 -6.23
N GLU A 114 13.35 -1.14 -6.68
CA GLU A 114 14.81 -0.95 -6.65
C GLU A 114 15.38 -0.49 -5.29
N ARG A 115 14.84 -1.04 -4.18
CA ARG A 115 15.19 -0.70 -2.79
C ARG A 115 14.94 0.77 -2.42
N HIS A 116 13.99 1.40 -3.09
CA HIS A 116 13.66 2.80 -2.92
C HIS A 116 12.15 3.02 -2.86
N TYR A 117 11.73 4.03 -2.09
CA TYR A 117 10.33 4.39 -1.93
C TYR A 117 10.02 5.71 -2.63
N ALA A 118 8.86 5.77 -3.26
CA ALA A 118 8.28 6.99 -3.81
C ALA A 118 6.85 7.18 -3.32
N VAL A 119 6.36 8.42 -3.36
CA VAL A 119 4.94 8.72 -3.16
C VAL A 119 4.34 9.06 -4.51
N LEU A 120 3.26 8.35 -4.86
CA LEU A 120 2.45 8.64 -6.03
C LEU A 120 1.19 9.40 -5.62
N GLU A 121 0.90 10.47 -6.35
CA GLU A 121 -0.41 11.12 -6.37
C GLU A 121 -0.97 11.05 -7.78
N MET A 122 -2.16 10.47 -7.95
CA MET A 122 -2.92 10.52 -9.21
C MET A 122 -4.09 11.46 -9.03
N ASP A 123 -4.15 12.51 -9.83
CA ASP A 123 -5.31 13.40 -9.91
C ASP A 123 -6.24 12.90 -11.00
N VAL A 124 -7.42 12.45 -10.60
CA VAL A 124 -8.41 11.83 -11.49
C VAL A 124 -9.04 12.86 -12.42
N GLU A 125 -9.21 14.10 -11.96
CA GLU A 125 -9.87 15.15 -12.71
C GLU A 125 -8.92 15.79 -13.74
N GLN A 126 -7.67 16.03 -13.33
CA GLN A 126 -6.65 16.58 -14.22
C GLN A 126 -5.98 15.50 -15.09
N GLN A 127 -6.21 14.22 -14.78
CA GLN A 127 -5.56 13.08 -15.42
C GLN A 127 -4.03 13.16 -15.34
N THR A 128 -3.52 13.63 -14.20
CA THR A 128 -2.08 13.80 -13.96
C THR A 128 -1.59 12.80 -12.92
N ILE A 129 -0.31 12.47 -13.02
CA ILE A 129 0.39 11.65 -12.03
C ILE A 129 1.61 12.44 -11.58
N LEU A 130 1.68 12.70 -10.28
CA LEU A 130 2.84 13.26 -9.62
C LEU A 130 3.59 12.14 -8.91
N VAL A 131 4.89 12.05 -9.17
CA VAL A 131 5.80 11.12 -8.50
C VAL A 131 6.78 11.94 -7.66
N CYS A 132 6.67 11.81 -6.34
CA CYS A 132 7.62 12.39 -5.40
C CYS A 132 8.70 11.34 -5.11
N ASP A 133 9.78 11.39 -5.90
CA ASP A 133 10.92 10.49 -5.83
C ASP A 133 12.18 11.23 -5.33
N GLY A 134 12.67 10.84 -4.15
CA GLY A 134 13.86 11.45 -3.53
C GLY A 134 15.21 11.07 -4.16
N LEU A 135 15.25 10.06 -5.04
CA LEU A 135 16.43 9.63 -5.79
C LEU A 135 16.33 9.92 -7.29
N THR A 136 15.25 10.58 -7.73
CA THR A 136 15.05 11.01 -9.12
C THR A 136 15.16 9.86 -10.12
N PHE A 137 14.61 8.68 -9.82
CA PHE A 137 14.51 7.61 -10.81
C PHE A 137 13.59 8.01 -11.96
N ASP A 138 13.77 7.32 -13.09
CA ASP A 138 12.93 7.52 -14.26
C ASP A 138 11.48 7.09 -13.98
N LEU A 139 10.53 7.77 -14.62
CA LEU A 139 9.11 7.47 -14.46
C LEU A 139 8.78 6.00 -14.81
N THR A 140 9.53 5.38 -15.73
CA THR A 140 9.37 3.97 -16.10
C THR A 140 9.54 3.01 -14.93
N THR A 141 10.32 3.37 -13.90
CA THR A 141 10.47 2.59 -12.67
C THR A 141 9.14 2.40 -11.94
N TRP A 142 8.22 3.36 -12.08
CA TRP A 142 6.96 3.40 -11.35
C TRP A 142 5.75 2.95 -12.18
N THR A 143 5.92 2.74 -13.49
CA THR A 143 4.81 2.41 -14.42
C THR A 143 4.03 1.16 -14.02
N ALA A 144 4.70 0.12 -13.52
CA ALA A 144 4.04 -1.09 -13.08
C ALA A 144 3.11 -0.82 -11.88
N HIS A 145 3.58 -0.03 -10.92
CA HIS A 145 2.76 0.43 -9.78
C HIS A 145 1.60 1.29 -10.25
N ILE A 146 1.86 2.28 -11.09
CA ILE A 146 0.84 3.17 -11.67
C ILE A 146 -0.28 2.37 -12.34
N THR A 147 0.11 1.39 -13.17
CA THR A 147 -0.83 0.52 -13.90
C THR A 147 -1.66 -0.31 -12.93
N ASN A 148 -1.01 -0.97 -11.96
CA ASN A 148 -1.68 -1.82 -10.98
C ASN A 148 -2.69 -1.02 -10.13
N ILE A 149 -2.28 0.15 -9.62
CA ILE A 149 -3.13 1.04 -8.83
C ILE A 149 -4.33 1.48 -9.67
N SER A 150 -4.10 1.89 -10.93
CA SER A 150 -5.18 2.30 -11.84
C SER A 150 -6.20 1.19 -12.04
N LYS A 151 -5.74 -0.07 -12.23
CA LYS A 151 -6.60 -1.26 -12.33
C LYS A 151 -7.37 -1.54 -11.05
N ARG A 152 -6.71 -1.51 -9.88
CA ARG A 152 -7.35 -1.69 -8.55
C ARG A 152 -8.49 -0.70 -8.33
N THR A 153 -8.35 0.52 -8.84
CA THR A 153 -9.37 1.58 -8.76
C THR A 153 -10.35 1.63 -9.93
N ARG A 154 -10.24 0.69 -10.89
CA ARG A 154 -11.01 0.68 -12.15
C ARG A 154 -10.97 2.00 -12.94
N LEU A 155 -9.88 2.75 -12.84
CA LEU A 155 -9.60 3.88 -13.73
C LEU A 155 -9.28 3.40 -15.14
N ILE A 156 -8.71 2.21 -15.24
CA ILE A 156 -8.48 1.48 -16.50
C ILE A 156 -9.02 0.05 -16.37
N ASP A 157 -9.18 -0.62 -17.51
CA ASP A 157 -9.58 -2.02 -17.56
C ASP A 157 -8.54 -2.94 -16.88
N ILE A 158 -9.01 -3.97 -16.18
CA ILE A 158 -8.14 -4.90 -15.44
C ILE A 158 -7.18 -5.66 -16.37
N TYR A 159 -7.53 -5.84 -17.64
CA TYR A 159 -6.73 -6.49 -18.67
C TYR A 159 -5.90 -5.50 -19.52
N ALA A 160 -6.01 -4.18 -19.25
CA ALA A 160 -5.23 -3.17 -19.96
C ALA A 160 -3.72 -3.44 -19.84
N GLY A 161 -3.00 -3.40 -20.97
CA GLY A 161 -1.55 -3.60 -21.00
C GLY A 161 -1.07 -5.03 -20.78
N THR A 162 -1.96 -6.03 -20.73
CA THR A 162 -1.59 -7.45 -20.72
C THR A 162 -1.55 -7.98 -22.15
N THR A 163 -0.36 -8.22 -22.70
CA THR A 163 -0.20 -8.94 -23.98
C THR A 163 -0.25 -10.45 -23.71
N TYR A 164 -1.13 -11.16 -24.43
CA TYR A 164 -1.21 -12.62 -24.46
C TYR A 164 -0.07 -13.23 -25.29
#